data_AF-A0A2M7FNF4-F1
#
_entry.id   AF-A0A2M7FNF4-F1
#
_cell.length_a   1.000
_cell.length_b   1.000
_cell.length_c   1.000
_cell.angle_alpha   90.00
_cell.angle_beta   90.00
_cell.angle_gamma   90.00
#
_symmetry.space_group_name_H-M   'P 1'
#
loop_
_entity.id
_entity.type
_entity.pdbx_description
1 polymer ?
#
loop_
_entity_poly.entity_id
_entity_poly.type
_entity_poly.pdbx_seq_one_letter_code
_entity_poly.pdbx_strand_id
1 'polypeptide(L)'
;MTANAFHNITQIETSLWEAADQLRANSNLTATEYSMPVLGVIFLRHATNRYQVAVQAIQADQAAGSMPKRPLVKADFIKRRALMLPEAARYDTLMRLPS
;
A
#
# COMPACT_ATOMS: atom_id res chain seq x y z
N MET A 1 -14.49 -11.07 -21.19
CA MET A 1 -14.69 -9.81 -20.42
C MET A 1 -13.34 -9.19 -20.04
N THR A 2 -12.52 -8.80 -21.01
CA THR A 2 -11.10 -8.43 -20.76
C THR A 2 -10.70 -7.05 -21.27
N ALA A 3 -11.36 -6.50 -22.30
CA ALA A 3 -10.98 -5.21 -22.90
C ALA A 3 -11.09 -4.02 -21.92
N ASN A 4 -12.11 -3.99 -21.05
CA ASN A 4 -12.30 -2.92 -20.07
C ASN A 4 -11.23 -2.89 -18.98
N ALA A 5 -10.69 -4.03 -18.56
CA ALA A 5 -9.65 -4.07 -17.53
C ALA A 5 -8.35 -3.45 -18.04
N PHE A 6 -7.97 -3.73 -19.29
CA PHE A 6 -6.78 -3.13 -19.91
C PHE A 6 -6.94 -1.63 -20.14
N HIS A 7 -8.12 -1.16 -20.56
CA HIS A 7 -8.39 0.28 -20.72
C HIS A 7 -8.27 1.05 -19.40
N ASN A 8 -8.75 0.46 -18.30
CA ASN A 8 -8.61 1.04 -16.96
C ASN A 8 -7.15 1.06 -16.50
N ILE A 9 -6.36 0.03 -16.81
CA ILE A 9 -4.93 0.01 -16.49
C ILE A 9 -4.19 1.11 -17.24
N THR A 10 -4.40 1.27 -18.55
CA THR A 10 -3.76 2.33 -19.34
C THR A 10 -4.11 3.72 -18.82
N GLN A 11 -5.37 3.95 -18.43
CA GLN A 11 -5.78 5.23 -17.84
C GLN A 11 -5.11 5.48 -16.49
N ILE A 12 -5.01 4.44 -15.64
CA ILE A 12 -4.29 4.52 -14.35
C ILE A 12 -2.80 4.81 -14.59
N GLU A 13 -2.17 4.16 -15.57
CA GLU A 13 -0.78 4.42 -15.94
C GLU A 13 -0.57 5.87 -16.39
N THR A 14 -1.42 6.40 -17.28
CA THR A 14 -1.36 7.81 -17.72
C THR A 14 -1.50 8.77 -16.54
N SER A 15 -2.50 8.56 -15.68
CA SER A 15 -2.70 9.44 -14.51
C SER A 15 -1.56 9.35 -13.50
N LEU A 16 -0.98 8.16 -13.28
CA LEU A 16 0.20 8.00 -12.43
C LEU A 16 1.42 8.71 -13.02
N TRP A 17 1.60 8.63 -14.35
CA TRP A 17 2.70 9.28 -15.05
C TRP A 17 2.56 10.81 -15.01
N GLU A 18 1.38 11.35 -15.26
CA GLU A 18 1.11 12.80 -15.17
C GLU A 18 1.30 13.35 -13.76
N ALA A 19 0.76 12.67 -12.74
CA ALA A 19 0.95 13.07 -11.35
C ALA A 19 2.44 13.02 -10.95
N ALA A 20 3.16 12.00 -11.43
CA ALA A 20 4.58 11.88 -11.23
C ALA A 20 5.36 13.01 -11.93
N ASP A 21 5.00 13.37 -13.16
CA ASP A 21 5.65 14.43 -13.91
C ASP A 21 5.39 15.83 -13.33
N GLN A 22 4.19 16.10 -12.81
CA GLN A 22 3.88 17.36 -12.13
C GLN A 22 4.73 17.56 -10.87
N LEU A 23 4.93 16.51 -10.08
CA LEU A 23 5.80 16.53 -8.91
C LEU A 23 7.27 16.71 -9.31
N ARG A 24 7.70 16.10 -10.43
CA ARG A 24 9.04 16.33 -11.01
C ARG A 24 9.23 17.78 -11.44
N ALA A 25 8.26 18.34 -12.17
CA ALA A 25 8.32 19.70 -12.73
C ALA A 25 8.53 20.80 -11.67
N ASN A 26 8.21 20.50 -10.41
CA ASN A 26 8.39 21.40 -9.27
C ASN A 26 9.61 21.05 -8.39
N SER A 27 10.48 20.14 -8.83
CA SER A 27 11.65 19.68 -8.09
C SER A 27 12.91 19.73 -8.95
N ASN A 28 14.02 20.28 -8.44
CA ASN A 28 15.33 20.26 -9.13
C ASN A 28 15.98 18.86 -9.14
N LEU A 29 15.20 17.78 -9.05
CA LEU A 29 15.67 16.42 -8.88
C LEU A 29 15.78 15.69 -10.23
N THR A 30 16.79 14.85 -10.36
CA THR A 30 16.94 13.95 -11.51
C THR A 30 15.85 12.87 -11.50
N ALA A 31 15.54 12.30 -12.67
CA ALA A 31 14.52 11.23 -12.79
C ALA A 31 14.79 10.04 -11.84
N THR A 32 16.07 9.74 -11.59
CA THR A 32 16.50 8.69 -10.65
C THR A 32 16.14 9.02 -9.20
N GLU A 33 16.39 10.25 -8.76
CA GLU A 33 16.10 10.71 -7.39
C GLU A 33 14.61 10.82 -7.12
N TYR A 34 13.82 11.15 -8.16
CA TYR A 34 12.38 11.27 -8.07
C TYR A 34 11.64 9.91 -8.15
N SER A 35 12.22 8.91 -8.83
CA SER A 35 11.60 7.58 -8.96
C SER A 35 11.43 6.86 -7.61
N MET A 36 12.42 6.97 -6.72
CA MET A 36 12.45 6.32 -5.41
C MET A 36 11.29 6.75 -4.48
N PRO A 37 11.04 8.05 -4.23
CA PRO A 37 9.94 8.47 -3.36
C PRO A 37 8.57 8.11 -3.94
N VAL A 38 8.37 8.20 -5.26
CA VAL A 38 7.09 7.81 -5.89
C VAL A 38 6.84 6.32 -5.73
N LEU A 39 7.80 5.49 -6.10
CA LEU A 39 7.71 4.03 -5.95
C LEU A 39 7.53 3.65 -4.48
N GLY A 40 8.21 4.34 -3.56
CA GLY A 40 8.07 4.16 -2.13
C GLY A 40 6.64 4.42 -1.63
N VAL A 41 6.02 5.52 -2.07
CA VAL A 41 4.63 5.86 -1.69
C VAL A 41 3.63 4.87 -2.27
N ILE A 42 3.79 4.48 -3.54
CA ILE A 42 2.95 3.46 -4.19
C ILE A 42 3.08 2.13 -3.46
N PHE A 43 4.31 1.71 -3.18
CA PHE A 43 4.58 0.49 -2.40
C PHE A 43 3.93 0.56 -1.02
N LEU A 44 4.05 1.69 -0.32
CA LEU A 44 3.49 1.86 1.02
C LEU A 44 1.96 1.77 1.02
N ARG A 45 1.31 2.37 0.02
CA ARG A 45 -0.14 2.24 -0.16
C ARG A 45 -0.53 0.79 -0.41
N HIS A 46 0.19 0.09 -1.28
CA HIS A 46 -0.04 -1.33 -1.54
C HIS A 46 0.15 -2.20 -0.28
N ALA A 47 1.24 -2.00 0.45
CA ALA A 47 1.54 -2.70 1.69
C ALA A 47 0.46 -2.45 2.74
N THR A 48 -0.02 -1.21 2.87
CA THR A 48 -1.11 -0.83 3.79
C THR A 48 -2.41 -1.56 3.45
N ASN A 49 -2.78 -1.62 2.18
CA ASN A 49 -3.99 -2.34 1.74
C ASN A 49 -3.87 -3.85 2.08
N ARG A 50 -2.73 -4.49 1.79
CA ARG A 50 -2.53 -5.91 2.12
C ARG A 50 -2.53 -6.17 3.63
N TYR A 51 -1.98 -5.25 4.42
CA TYR A 51 -2.03 -5.31 5.87
C TYR A 51 -3.47 -5.29 6.38
N GLN A 52 -4.31 -4.39 5.88
CA GLN A 52 -5.73 -4.30 6.27
C GLN A 52 -6.49 -5.59 5.95
N VAL A 53 -6.30 -6.14 4.73
CA VAL A 53 -6.88 -7.44 4.34
C VAL A 53 -6.43 -8.56 5.28
N ALA A 54 -5.15 -8.59 5.64
CA ALA A 54 -4.62 -9.59 6.58
C ALA A 54 -5.21 -9.43 7.99
N VAL A 55 -5.39 -8.20 8.48
CA VAL A 55 -6.04 -7.94 9.77
C VAL A 55 -7.48 -8.47 9.78
N GLN A 56 -8.26 -8.19 8.73
CA GLN A 56 -9.63 -8.68 8.60
C GLN A 56 -9.68 -10.22 8.60
N ALA A 57 -8.79 -10.87 7.85
CA ALA A 57 -8.71 -12.33 7.82
C ALA A 57 -8.32 -12.92 9.20
N ILE A 58 -7.36 -12.30 9.90
CA ILE A 58 -6.98 -12.71 11.25
C ILE A 58 -8.15 -12.58 12.22
N GLN A 59 -8.89 -11.47 12.15
CA GLN A 59 -10.08 -11.24 13.00
C GLN A 59 -11.15 -12.29 12.73
N ALA A 60 -11.38 -12.64 11.46
CA ALA A 60 -12.31 -13.71 11.08
C ALA A 60 -11.88 -15.07 11.64
N ASP A 61 -10.60 -15.42 11.53
CA ASP A 61 -10.06 -16.69 12.06
C ASP A 61 -10.13 -16.75 13.59
N GLN A 62 -9.93 -15.63 14.27
CA GLN A 62 -10.09 -15.52 15.73
C GLN A 62 -11.56 -15.63 16.16
N ALA A 63 -12.48 -15.10 15.36
CA ALA A 63 -13.92 -15.21 15.61
C ALA A 63 -14.42 -16.65 15.38
N ALA A 64 -13.88 -17.33 14.35
CA ALA A 64 -14.19 -18.72 14.04
C ALA A 64 -13.55 -19.74 15.02
N GLY A 65 -12.64 -19.30 15.91
CA GLY A 65 -11.92 -20.18 16.83
C GLY A 65 -10.72 -20.92 16.20
N SER A 66 -10.48 -20.73 14.90
CA SER A 66 -9.34 -21.30 14.17
C SER A 66 -7.99 -20.70 14.57
N MET A 67 -8.01 -19.55 15.25
CA MET A 67 -6.80 -18.87 15.73
C MET A 67 -6.99 -18.38 17.19
N PRO A 68 -6.00 -18.60 18.08
CA PRO A 68 -6.09 -18.10 19.45
C PRO A 68 -6.08 -16.56 19.49
N LYS A 69 -6.86 -16.00 20.43
CA LYS A 69 -6.90 -14.56 20.74
C LYS A 69 -5.65 -14.16 21.54
N ARG A 70 -4.52 -14.05 20.84
CA ARG A 70 -3.24 -13.58 21.36
C ARG A 70 -2.79 -12.32 20.60
N PRO A 71 -1.82 -11.55 21.13
CA PRO A 71 -1.18 -10.47 20.38
C PRO A 71 -0.66 -10.98 19.03
N LEU A 72 -0.85 -10.16 17.99
CA LEU A 72 -0.47 -10.49 16.62
C LEU A 72 1.05 -10.42 16.49
N VAL A 73 1.63 -11.40 15.80
CA VAL A 73 3.07 -11.44 15.53
C VAL A 73 3.33 -11.40 14.03
N LYS A 74 4.57 -11.07 13.63
CA LYS A 74 4.98 -10.97 12.22
C LYS A 74 4.59 -12.21 11.39
N ALA A 75 4.71 -13.41 11.97
CA ALA A 75 4.36 -14.66 11.29
C ALA A 75 2.89 -14.74 10.87
N ASP A 76 1.97 -14.10 11.62
CA ASP A 76 0.54 -14.10 11.29
C ASP A 76 0.27 -13.33 9.98
N PHE A 77 1.07 -12.30 9.68
CA PHE A 77 0.99 -11.52 8.46
C PHE A 77 1.73 -12.18 7.29
N ILE A 78 2.90 -12.76 7.54
CA ILE A 78 3.69 -13.48 6.50
C ILE A 78 2.89 -14.64 5.90
N LYS A 79 2.19 -15.42 6.74
CA LYS A 79 1.29 -16.50 6.28
C LYS A 79 0.21 -16.02 5.31
N ARG A 80 -0.17 -14.74 5.39
CA ARG A 80 -1.19 -14.09 4.57
C ARG A 80 -0.60 -13.19 3.48
N ARG A 81 0.70 -13.34 3.18
CA ARG A 81 1.44 -12.55 2.18
C ARG A 81 1.31 -11.04 2.42
N ALA A 82 1.36 -10.66 3.70
CA ALA A 82 1.33 -9.27 4.14
C ALA A 82 2.51 -8.95 5.06
N LEU A 83 2.89 -7.69 5.11
CA LEU A 83 3.87 -7.18 6.07
C LEU A 83 3.14 -6.75 7.33
N MET A 84 3.70 -7.05 8.51
CA MET A 84 3.21 -6.45 9.76
C MET A 84 3.65 -4.99 9.79
N LEU A 85 2.71 -4.08 9.55
CA LEU A 85 2.99 -2.65 9.53
C LEU A 85 2.76 -2.02 10.91
N PRO A 86 3.77 -1.33 11.48
CA PRO A 86 3.56 -0.47 12.64
C PRO A 86 2.64 0.69 12.27
N GLU A 87 1.92 1.24 13.23
CA GLU A 87 0.94 2.31 13.00
C GLU A 87 1.53 3.54 12.29
N ALA A 88 2.75 3.94 12.69
CA ALA A 88 3.47 5.05 12.07
C ALA A 88 3.81 4.84 10.58
N ALA A 89 3.84 3.59 10.10
CA ALA A 89 4.14 3.26 8.70
C ALA A 89 2.89 2.90 7.90
N ARG A 90 1.69 3.16 8.42
CA ARG A 90 0.45 2.97 7.65
C ARG A 90 0.20 4.24 6.83
N TYR A 91 -0.16 4.06 5.56
CA TYR A 91 -0.40 5.15 4.63
C TYR A 91 -1.38 6.20 5.19
N ASP A 92 -2.49 5.75 5.79
CA ASP A 92 -3.50 6.64 6.36
C ASP A 92 -3.00 7.45 7.55
N THR A 93 -2.04 6.92 8.32
CA THR A 93 -1.40 7.65 9.43
C THR A 93 -0.55 8.78 8.90
N LEU A 94 0.27 8.50 7.87
CA LEU A 94 1.13 9.51 7.26
C LEU A 94 0.35 10.63 6.58
N MET A 95 -0.78 10.30 5.93
CA MET A 95 -1.66 11.30 5.31
C MET A 95 -2.35 12.24 6.32
N ARG A 96 -2.39 11.88 7.61
CA ARG A 96 -2.95 12.73 8.67
C ARG A 96 -1.89 13.58 9.39
N LEU A 97 -0.61 13.41 9.04
CA LEU A 97 0.43 14.25 9.62
C LEU A 97 0.26 15.70 9.11
N PRO A 98 0.48 16.71 9.98
CA PRO A 98 0.46 18.11 9.55
C PRO A 98 1.55 18.35 8.49
N SER A 99 1.23 19.23 7.54
CA SER A 99 2.13 19.68 6.46
C SER A 99 3.18 20.66 6.97
#